data_AF-A0A2E7RQH1-F1
#
_entry.id   AF-A0A2E7RQH1-F1
#
_cell.length_a   1.000
_cell.length_b   1.000
_cell.length_c   1.000
_cell.angle_alpha   90.00
_cell.angle_beta   90.00
_cell.angle_gamma   90.00
#
_symmetry.space_group_name_H-M   'P 1'
#
loop_
_entity.id
_entity.type
_entity.pdbx_description
1 polymer ?
#
loop_
_entity_poly.entity_id
_entity_poly.type
_entity_poly.pdbx_seq_one_letter_code
_entity_poly.pdbx_strand_id
1 'polypeptide(L)'
;MALDHEAIYSAYAGTVVSIDDSAGAFDKDGKSVSLDAVKVAAARKAIDDAAAAVKYKSDRAAAYASVGDQLDMQYWDAVNGTTTWKDHV
;
A
#
# COMPACT_ATOMS: atom_id res chain seq x y z
N MET A 1 -12.26 -20.30 9.15
CA MET A 1 -11.39 -19.38 8.38
C MET A 1 -11.42 -18.06 9.12
N ALA A 2 -10.27 -17.42 9.35
CA ALA A 2 -10.25 -16.10 9.96
C ALA A 2 -10.88 -15.09 8.98
N LEU A 3 -11.69 -14.17 9.50
CA LEU A 3 -12.23 -13.07 8.72
C LEU A 3 -11.15 -12.01 8.52
N ASP A 4 -11.26 -11.26 7.43
CA ASP A 4 -10.37 -10.14 7.17
C ASP A 4 -10.89 -8.88 7.89
N HIS A 5 -10.54 -8.74 9.17
CA HIS A 5 -11.12 -7.70 10.04
C HIS A 5 -10.83 -6.29 9.51
N GLU A 6 -9.61 -6.04 9.05
CA GLU A 6 -9.20 -4.74 8.53
C GLU A 6 -9.99 -4.36 7.27
N ALA A 7 -10.11 -5.29 6.31
CA ALA A 7 -10.88 -5.05 5.10
C ALA A 7 -12.38 -4.92 5.39
N ILE A 8 -12.91 -5.67 6.36
CA ILE A 8 -14.32 -5.57 6.78
C ILE A 8 -14.60 -4.20 7.43
N TYR A 9 -13.77 -3.75 8.36
CA TYR A 9 -13.93 -2.42 8.97
C TYR A 9 -13.80 -1.30 7.93
N SER A 10 -12.91 -1.45 6.94
CA SER A 10 -12.80 -0.49 5.84
C SER A 10 -14.03 -0.53 4.91
N ALA A 11 -14.54 -1.71 4.56
CA ALA A 11 -15.67 -1.88 3.64
C ALA A 11 -17.01 -1.44 4.25
N TYR A 12 -17.17 -1.61 5.56
CA TYR A 12 -18.41 -1.35 6.31
C TYR A 12 -18.22 -0.29 7.40
N ALA A 13 -17.36 0.69 7.14
CA ALA A 13 -17.08 1.78 8.07
C ALA A 13 -18.38 2.45 8.55
N GLY A 14 -18.53 2.58 9.87
CA GLY A 14 -19.73 3.15 10.50
C GLY A 14 -20.94 2.20 10.62
N THR A 15 -20.87 1.00 10.04
CA THR A 15 -21.89 -0.04 10.21
C THR A 15 -21.39 -1.17 11.10
N VAL A 16 -20.29 -1.83 10.71
CA VAL A 16 -19.69 -2.90 11.51
C VAL A 16 -18.86 -2.29 12.62
N VAL A 17 -19.10 -2.73 13.86
CA VAL A 17 -18.37 -2.26 15.05
C VAL A 17 -17.68 -3.39 15.83
N SER A 18 -18.07 -4.64 15.59
CA SER A 18 -17.41 -5.81 16.16
C SER A 18 -17.41 -6.97 15.15
N ILE A 19 -16.38 -7.81 15.25
CA ILE A 19 -16.17 -8.98 14.40
C ILE A 19 -15.75 -10.14 15.29
N ASP A 20 -16.38 -11.28 15.09
CA ASP A 20 -16.04 -12.57 15.69
C ASP A 20 -15.74 -13.55 14.55
N ASP A 21 -14.57 -14.19 14.58
CA ASP A 21 -14.14 -15.10 13.51
C ASP A 21 -14.99 -16.38 13.38
N SER A 22 -15.78 -16.70 14.40
CA SER A 22 -16.69 -17.84 14.42
C SER A 22 -18.15 -17.43 14.18
N ALA A 23 -18.56 -16.23 14.63
CA ALA A 23 -19.95 -15.79 14.63
C ALA A 23 -20.28 -14.70 13.59
N GLY A 24 -19.28 -14.03 12.99
CA GLY A 24 -19.47 -13.03 11.93
C GLY A 24 -19.30 -11.58 12.40
N ALA A 25 -19.82 -10.63 11.61
CA ALA A 25 -19.73 -9.20 11.89
C ALA A 25 -21.06 -8.64 12.44
N PHE A 26 -20.97 -7.65 13.33
CA PHE A 26 -22.13 -7.07 14.01
C PHE A 26 -22.11 -5.54 13.98
N ASP A 27 -23.30 -4.95 13.98
CA ASP A 27 -23.51 -3.52 14.14
C ASP A 27 -23.55 -3.08 15.62
N LYS A 28 -23.69 -1.77 15.85
CA LYS A 28 -23.77 -1.17 17.19
C LYS A 28 -24.92 -1.69 18.05
N ASP A 29 -25.95 -2.26 17.43
CA ASP A 29 -27.12 -2.80 18.13
C ASP A 29 -26.97 -4.32 18.36
N GLY A 30 -25.81 -4.90 18.00
CA GLY A 30 -25.51 -6.32 18.12
C GLY A 30 -26.17 -7.19 17.03
N LYS A 31 -26.72 -6.57 15.98
CA LYS A 31 -27.36 -7.30 14.88
C LYS A 31 -26.30 -7.72 13.85
N SER A 32 -26.43 -8.95 13.36
CA SER A 32 -25.52 -9.48 12.34
C SER A 32 -25.60 -8.70 11.04
N VAL A 33 -24.43 -8.34 10.50
CA VAL A 33 -24.24 -7.66 9.23
C VAL A 33 -23.84 -8.70 8.18
N SER A 34 -24.59 -8.76 7.07
CA SER A 34 -24.24 -9.62 5.95
C SER A 34 -23.04 -9.05 5.20
N LEU A 35 -21.95 -9.83 5.14
CA LEU A 35 -20.71 -9.45 4.47
C LEU A 35 -20.72 -9.91 3.02
N ASP A 36 -20.69 -8.96 2.09
CA ASP A 36 -20.39 -9.18 0.68
C ASP A 36 -18.87 -9.40 0.49
N ALA A 37 -18.50 -10.62 0.07
CA ALA A 37 -17.12 -11.01 -0.18
C ALA A 37 -16.44 -10.14 -1.26
N VAL A 38 -17.17 -9.62 -2.25
CA VAL A 38 -16.63 -8.74 -3.29
C VAL A 38 -16.24 -7.39 -2.69
N LYS A 39 -17.06 -6.83 -1.81
CA LYS A 39 -16.73 -5.57 -1.11
C LYS A 39 -15.53 -5.72 -0.19
N VAL A 40 -15.46 -6.83 0.55
CA VAL A 40 -14.32 -7.12 1.43
C VAL A 40 -13.04 -7.31 0.60
N ALA A 41 -13.09 -8.07 -0.49
CA ALA A 41 -11.95 -8.24 -1.38
C ALA A 41 -11.51 -6.92 -2.04
N ALA A 42 -12.45 -6.06 -2.43
CA ALA A 42 -12.14 -4.73 -2.97
C ALA A 42 -11.46 -3.84 -1.92
N ALA A 43 -11.93 -3.86 -0.66
CA ALA A 43 -11.30 -3.13 0.42
C ALA A 43 -9.88 -3.64 0.73
N ARG A 44 -9.69 -4.97 0.79
CA ARG A 44 -8.34 -5.57 0.93
C ARG A 44 -7.42 -5.12 -0.18
N LYS A 45 -7.88 -5.18 -1.44
CA LYS A 45 -7.08 -4.71 -2.58
C LYS A 45 -6.70 -3.23 -2.43
N ALA A 46 -7.62 -2.38 -2.01
CA ALA A 46 -7.33 -0.95 -1.83
C ALA A 46 -6.28 -0.70 -0.73
N ILE A 47 -6.34 -1.46 0.37
CA ILE A 47 -5.33 -1.41 1.45
C ILE A 47 -3.96 -1.85 0.91
N ASP A 48 -3.91 -2.95 0.19
CA ASP A 48 -2.66 -3.48 -0.38
C ASP A 48 -2.07 -2.52 -1.42
N ASP A 49 -2.90 -1.94 -2.29
CA ASP A 49 -2.48 -0.94 -3.27
C ASP A 49 -1.92 0.32 -2.57
N ALA A 50 -2.54 0.77 -1.48
CA ALA A 50 -2.06 1.91 -0.69
C ALA A 50 -0.71 1.60 -0.03
N ALA A 51 -0.57 0.41 0.57
CA ALA A 51 0.69 -0.05 1.16
C ALA A 51 1.80 -0.16 0.11
N ALA A 52 1.49 -0.73 -1.06
CA ALA A 52 2.41 -0.83 -2.19
C ALA A 52 2.83 0.54 -2.71
N ALA A 53 1.91 1.51 -2.78
CA ALA A 53 2.21 2.87 -3.22
C ALA A 53 3.13 3.62 -2.23
N VAL A 54 2.92 3.45 -0.92
CA VAL A 54 3.82 4.01 0.10
C VAL A 54 5.21 3.40 -0.01
N LYS A 55 5.30 2.06 -0.11
CA LYS A 55 6.57 1.36 -0.28
C LYS A 55 7.30 1.79 -1.55
N TYR A 56 6.59 1.89 -2.67
CA TYR A 56 7.14 2.35 -3.93
C TYR A 56 7.76 3.75 -3.80
N LYS A 57 7.08 4.68 -3.11
CA LYS A 57 7.61 6.03 -2.87
C LYS A 57 8.88 6.00 -2.03
N SER A 58 8.90 5.25 -0.92
CA SER A 58 10.08 5.17 -0.05
C SER A 58 11.26 4.48 -0.73
N ASP A 59 11.03 3.38 -1.44
CA ASP A 59 12.08 2.64 -2.15
C ASP A 59 12.75 3.51 -3.21
N ARG A 60 11.94 4.28 -3.96
CA ARG A 60 12.45 5.21 -4.99
C ARG A 60 13.26 6.35 -4.38
N ALA A 61 12.77 6.92 -3.27
CA ALA A 61 13.49 7.96 -2.56
C ALA A 61 14.86 7.47 -2.02
N ALA A 62 14.94 6.21 -1.57
CA ALA A 62 16.18 5.61 -1.10
C ALA A 62 17.13 5.20 -2.24
N ALA A 63 16.59 4.79 -3.40
CA ALA A 63 17.39 4.38 -4.54
C ALA A 63 18.06 5.57 -5.26
N TYR A 64 17.39 6.72 -5.29
CA TYR A 64 17.97 7.93 -5.88
C TYR A 64 19.08 8.51 -5.00
N ALA A 65 20.24 8.76 -5.60
CA ALA A 65 21.28 9.57 -4.98
C ALA A 65 20.81 11.03 -4.84
N SER A 66 21.54 11.85 -4.08
CA SER A 66 21.17 13.27 -3.95
C SER A 66 21.21 13.97 -5.31
N VAL A 67 20.48 15.10 -5.46
CA VAL A 67 20.48 15.86 -6.72
C VAL A 67 21.90 16.31 -7.09
N GLY A 68 22.74 16.67 -6.10
CA GLY A 68 24.14 17.04 -6.33
C GLY A 68 24.94 15.88 -6.93
N ASP A 69 24.83 14.69 -6.34
CA ASP A 69 25.52 13.50 -6.85
C ASP A 69 25.02 13.12 -8.25
N GLN A 70 23.71 13.25 -8.51
CA GLN A 70 23.15 12.99 -9.85
C GLN A 70 23.67 13.96 -10.91
N LEU A 71 23.90 15.22 -10.56
CA LEU A 71 24.48 16.20 -11.48
C LEU A 71 25.98 15.95 -11.70
N ASP A 72 26.71 15.57 -10.65
CA ASP A 72 28.13 15.21 -10.75
C ASP A 72 28.33 13.96 -11.62
N MET A 73 27.47 12.94 -11.45
CA MET A 73 27.47 11.75 -12.31
C MET A 73 27.23 12.10 -13.79
N GLN A 74 26.29 13.00 -14.11
CA GLN A 74 26.06 13.46 -15.49
C GLN A 74 27.26 14.21 -16.07
N TYR A 75 27.91 15.05 -15.25
CA TYR A 75 29.11 15.77 -15.66
C TYR A 75 30.24 14.80 -16.00
N TRP A 76 30.51 13.83 -15.12
CA TRP A 76 31.56 12.84 -15.35
C TRP A 76 31.26 11.89 -16.50
N ASP A 77 30.00 11.52 -16.71
CA ASP A 77 29.59 10.76 -17.91
C ASP A 77 29.93 11.51 -19.20
N ALA A 78 29.70 12.83 -19.25
CA ALA A 78 30.06 13.66 -20.40
C ALA A 78 31.58 13.80 -20.59
N VAL A 79 32.34 13.90 -19.51
CA VAL A 79 33.81 14.05 -19.55
C VAL A 79 34.51 12.73 -19.91
N ASN A 80 34.03 11.61 -19.36
CA ASN A 80 34.69 10.31 -19.45
C ASN A 80 34.08 9.37 -20.49
N GLY A 81 32.94 9.73 -21.08
CA GLY A 81 32.18 8.84 -21.97
C GLY A 81 31.59 7.62 -21.26
N THR A 82 31.29 7.76 -19.97
CA THR A 82 30.66 6.71 -19.16
C THR A 82 29.14 6.83 -19.17
N THR A 83 28.45 5.85 -18.57
CA THR A 83 26.98 5.80 -18.45
C THR A 83 26.52 5.65 -17.00
N THR A 84 27.37 6.02 -16.03
CA THR A 84 27.12 5.84 -14.59
C THR A 84 25.79 6.47 -14.17
N TRP A 85 25.45 7.67 -14.64
CA TRP A 85 24.16 8.29 -14.36
C TRP A 85 22.99 7.56 -15.04
N LYS A 86 23.19 7.10 -16.28
CA LYS A 86 22.14 6.41 -17.05
C LYS A 86 21.83 5.01 -16.48
N ASP A 87 22.85 4.36 -15.95
CA ASP A 87 22.76 3.05 -15.31
C ASP A 87 22.36 3.16 -13.82
N HIS A 88 22.21 4.40 -13.30
CA HIS A 88 21.76 4.68 -11.94
C HIS A 88 20.23 4.59 -11.85
N VAL A 89 19.76 3.60 -11.06
CA VAL A 89 18.35 3.26 -10.76
C VAL A 89 17.51 2.73 -11.92
#